data_AF-A0A531L7B9-F1
#
_entry.id   AF-A0A531L7B9-F1
#
_cell.length_a   1.000
_cell.length_b   1.000
_cell.length_c   1.000
_cell.angle_alpha   90.00
_cell.angle_beta   90.00
_cell.angle_gamma   90.00
#
_symmetry.space_group_name_H-M   'P 1'
#
loop_
_entity.id
_entity.type
_entity.pdbx_description
1 polymer ?
#
loop_
_entity_poly.entity_id
_entity_poly.type
_entity_poly.pdbx_seq_one_letter_code
_entity_poly.pdbx_strand_id
1 'polypeptide(L)' 'SNLLSGLTGILPRSEADRLAEATAALIDGLYIRRALKDGVPNAATAIALIEDYLETKLSRRSAQ' A
#
# COMPACT_ATOMS: atom_id res chain seq x y z
N SER A 1 2.05 -13.06 0.77
CA SER A 1 1.90 -12.07 1.85
C SER A 1 0.43 -11.85 2.15
N ASN A 2 0.09 -11.34 3.33
CA ASN A 2 -1.31 -11.07 3.69
C ASN A 2 -1.95 -10.06 2.72
N LEU A 3 -1.18 -9.06 2.29
CA LEU A 3 -1.56 -8.09 1.24
C LEU A 3 -2.00 -8.78 -0.05
N LEU A 4 -1.15 -9.64 -0.62
CA LEU A 4 -1.48 -10.34 -1.86
C LEU A 4 -2.70 -11.24 -1.71
N SER A 5 -2.78 -11.98 -0.60
CA SER A 5 -3.92 -12.87 -0.31
C SER A 5 -5.25 -12.11 -0.26
N GLY A 6 -5.26 -10.90 0.33
CA GLY A 6 -6.45 -10.04 0.35
C GLY A 6 -6.81 -9.49 -1.02
N LEU A 7 -5.81 -9.06 -1.80
CA LEU A 7 -6.01 -8.46 -3.12
C LEU A 7 -6.47 -9.46 -4.17
N THR A 8 -6.04 -10.73 -4.09
CA THR A 8 -6.45 -11.77 -5.07
C THR A 8 -7.94 -12.12 -5.05
N GLY A 9 -8.67 -11.76 -3.99
CA GLY A 9 -10.13 -11.89 -3.94
C GLY A 9 -10.88 -10.76 -4.63
N ILE A 10 -10.18 -9.70 -5.04
CA ILE A 10 -10.77 -8.45 -5.57
C ILE A 10 -10.27 -8.17 -6.99
N LEU A 11 -9.02 -8.53 -7.30
CA LEU A 11 -8.33 -8.23 -8.54
C LEU A 11 -7.83 -9.49 -9.26
N PRO A 12 -7.68 -9.45 -10.59
CA PRO A 12 -6.92 -10.46 -11.33
C PRO A 12 -5.52 -10.62 -10.73
N ARG A 13 -4.99 -11.85 -10.73
CA ARG A 13 -3.74 -12.18 -10.04
C ARG A 13 -2.56 -11.27 -10.40
N SER A 14 -2.37 -11.00 -11.70
CA SER A 14 -1.27 -10.15 -12.18
C SER A 14 -1.35 -8.71 -11.70
N GLU A 15 -2.55 -8.24 -11.35
CA GLU A 15 -2.78 -6.90 -10.80
C GLU A 15 -2.68 -6.88 -9.29
N ALA A 16 -3.20 -7.92 -8.63
CA ALA A 16 -2.99 -8.14 -7.21
C ALA A 16 -1.49 -8.20 -6.88
N ASP A 17 -0.69 -8.90 -7.70
CA ASP A 17 0.77 -8.96 -7.56
C ASP A 17 1.39 -7.56 -7.68
N ARG A 18 1.08 -6.80 -8.74
CA ARG A 18 1.60 -5.43 -8.94
C ARG A 18 1.20 -4.48 -7.82
N LEU A 19 -0.05 -4.53 -7.36
CA LEU A 19 -0.54 -3.66 -6.30
C LEU A 19 0.08 -4.03 -4.95
N ALA A 20 0.23 -5.32 -4.66
CA ALA A 20 0.90 -5.79 -3.45
C ALA A 20 2.38 -5.36 -3.42
N GLU A 21 3.09 -5.49 -4.54
CA GLU A 21 4.49 -5.06 -4.67
C GLU A 21 4.64 -3.55 -4.48
N ALA A 22 3.80 -2.75 -5.14
CA ALA A 22 3.82 -1.30 -4.98
C ALA A 22 3.51 -0.88 -3.54
N THR A 23 2.56 -1.55 -2.88
CA THR A 23 2.21 -1.26 -1.48
C THR A 23 3.35 -1.62 -0.53
N ALA A 24 4.02 -2.76 -0.75
CA ALA A 24 5.20 -3.15 0.01
C ALA A 24 6.34 -2.12 -0.14
N ALA A 25 6.63 -1.68 -1.36
CA ALA A 25 7.64 -0.65 -1.62
C ALA A 25 7.30 0.70 -0.94
N LEU A 26 6.02 1.07 -0.85
CA LEU A 26 5.58 2.27 -0.13
C LEU A 26 5.84 2.14 1.38
N ILE A 27 5.51 0.98 1.97
CA ILE A 27 5.77 0.68 3.38
C ILE A 27 7.27 0.77 3.67
N ASP A 28 8.10 0.13 2.86
CA ASP A 28 9.56 0.15 3.00
C ASP A 28 10.11 1.58 2.88
N GLY A 29 9.64 2.35 1.90
CA GLY A 29 10.05 3.74 1.71
C GLY A 29 9.64 4.64 2.88
N LEU A 30 8.46 4.42 3.47
CA LEU A 30 8.03 5.12 4.69
C LEU A 30 8.94 4.75 5.87
N TYR A 31 9.27 3.46 6.03
CA TYR A 31 10.16 2.97 7.08
C TYR A 31 11.60 3.50 6.93
N ILE A 32 12.16 3.52 5.72
CA ILE A 32 13.51 4.05 5.45
C ILE A 32 13.57 5.55 5.72
N ARG A 33 12.66 6.33 5.13
CA ARG A 33 12.61 7.79 5.37
C ARG A 33 12.46 8.11 6.84
N ARG A 34 11.78 7.23 7.57
CA ARG A 34 11.59 7.31 9.00
C ARG A 34 12.87 7.00 9.78
N ALA A 35 13.56 5.93 9.45
CA ALA A 35 14.84 5.56 10.06
C ALA A 35 15.91 6.65 9.89
N LEU A 36 15.81 7.43 8.81
CA LEU A 36 16.73 8.53 8.50
C LEU A 36 16.39 9.86 9.20
N LYS A 37 15.20 10.04 9.80
CA LYS A 37 14.71 11.38 10.24
C LYS A 37 14.70 11.63 11.76
N ASP A 38 15.21 10.74 12.62
CA ASP A 38 15.28 10.90 14.10
C ASP A 38 14.02 11.50 14.78
N GLY A 39 12.82 11.25 14.23
CA GLY A 39 11.55 11.76 14.79
C GLY A 39 10.86 10.76 15.73
N VAL A 40 9.59 10.98 16.13
CA VAL A 40 8.67 10.02 16.83
C VAL A 40 7.62 9.46 15.85
N PRO A 41 7.23 8.16 15.87
CA PRO A 41 6.49 7.57 14.75
C PRO A 41 5.10 8.18 14.64
N ASN A 42 4.76 8.76 13.48
CA ASN A 42 3.37 9.02 13.15
C ASN A 42 2.84 7.86 12.31
N ALA A 43 2.57 6.74 12.99
CA ALA A 43 2.02 5.54 12.37
C ALA A 43 0.66 5.83 11.71
N ALA A 44 -0.14 6.71 12.30
CA ALA A 44 -1.44 7.10 11.74
C ALA A 44 -1.31 7.75 10.36
N THR A 45 -0.37 8.67 10.16
CA THR A 45 -0.13 9.26 8.83
C THR A 45 0.39 8.25 7.83
N ALA A 46 1.24 7.30 8.24
CA ALA A 46 1.71 6.24 7.36
C ALA A 46 0.56 5.31 6.91
N ILE A 47 -0.33 4.95 7.84
CA ILE A 47 -1.52 4.15 7.56
C ILE A 47 -2.43 4.89 6.57
N ALA A 48 -2.80 6.15 6.87
CA ALA A 48 -3.67 6.95 6.01
C ALA A 48 -3.13 7.09 4.57
N LEU A 49 -1.81 7.31 4.41
CA LEU A 49 -1.20 7.39 3.09
C LEU A 49 -1.29 6.07 2.29
N ILE A 50 -1.16 4.93 2.97
CA ILE A 50 -1.27 3.62 2.34
C ILE A 50 -2.73 3.34 1.98
N GLU A 51 -3.67 3.66 2.86
CA GLU A 51 -5.11 3.50 2.64
C GLU A 51 -5.59 4.36 1.46
N ASP A 52 -5.24 5.65 1.42
CA ASP A 52 -5.56 6.56 0.32
C ASP A 52 -5.03 6.05 -1.02
N TYR A 53 -3.80 5.50 -1.03
CA TYR A 53 -3.21 4.92 -2.23
C TYR A 53 -4.01 3.69 -2.70
N LEU A 54 -4.33 2.77 -1.79
CA LEU A 54 -5.11 1.57 -2.09
C LEU A 54 -6.51 1.95 -2.60
N GLU A 55 -7.20 2.85 -1.92
CA GLU A 55 -8.53 3.33 -2.32
C GLU A 55 -8.49 3.97 -3.71
N THR A 56 -7.51 4.83 -4.00
CA THR A 56 -7.36 5.44 -5.32
C THR A 56 -7.16 4.39 -6.42
N LYS A 57 -6.37 3.35 -6.16
CA LYS A 57 -6.11 2.29 -7.15
C LYS A 57 -7.29 1.36 -7.35
N LEU A 58 -8.03 1.05 -6.28
CA LEU A 58 -9.21 0.19 -6.34
C LEU A 58 -10.42 0.92 -6.93
N SER A 59 -10.64 2.20 -6.58
CA SER A 59 -11.74 3.03 -7.09
C SER A 59 -11.59 3.36 -8.57
N ARG A 60 -10.37 3.55 -9.07
CA ARG A 60 -10.12 3.66 -10.51
C ARG A 60 -10.50 2.39 -11.28
N ARG A 61 -10.58 1.24 -10.60
CA ARG A 61 -10.87 -0.04 -11.22
C ARG A 61 -12.34 -0.44 -11.14
N SER A 62 -13.07 -0.02 -10.12
CA SER A 62 -14.53 -0.20 -10.03
C SER A 62 -15.31 0.68 -11.02
N ALA A 63 -14.70 1.75 -11.53
CA ALA A 63 -15.27 2.64 -12.55
C ALA A 63 -15.02 2.18 -14.00
N GLN A 64 -14.46 0.98 -14.23
CA GLN A 64 -14.15 0.42 -15.55
C GLN A 64 -14.93 -0.86 -15.84
#